data_AF-A0A1T1H5M0-F1
#
_entry.id   AF-A0A1T1H5M0-F1
#
_cell.length_a   1.000
_cell.length_b   1.000
_cell.length_c   1.000
_cell.angle_alpha   90.00
_cell.angle_beta   90.00
_cell.angle_gamma   90.00
#
_symmetry.space_group_name_H-M   'P 1'
#
loop_
_entity.id
_entity.type
_entity.pdbx_description
1 polymer ?
#
loop_
_entity_poly.entity_id
_entity_poly.type
_entity_poly.pdbx_seq_one_letter_code
_entity_poly.pdbx_strand_id
1 'polypeptide(L)'
;MKELFEAINTRVKEPYWGFFLLSFLAFNWKGLFLLCFASGTAQEKIKIFDEYTNVWTILVFPIAIAFFILIITPWLKLLFSWISTSAYEQLNSHDLRREDKYLSEKIELERKRVLVLANKEEELIDQAKRDIDINKIEDEDVKESLKREIENLRKERNEIVNKVNLESNKKK
;
A
#
# COMPACT_ATOMS: atom_id res chain seq x y z
N MET A 1 -40.67 13.20 -17.81
CA MET A 1 -39.86 11.95 -17.87
C MET A 1 -38.67 11.96 -16.91
N LYS A 2 -37.84 13.02 -16.86
CA LYS A 2 -36.71 13.11 -15.91
C LYS A 2 -37.12 12.96 -14.44
N GLU A 3 -38.18 13.65 -14.01
CA GLU A 3 -38.67 13.57 -12.62
C GLU A 3 -39.18 12.17 -12.22
N LEU A 4 -39.78 11.42 -13.15
CA LEU A 4 -40.19 10.04 -12.91
C LEU A 4 -38.98 9.11 -12.75
N PHE A 5 -37.96 9.27 -13.61
CA PHE A 5 -36.70 8.54 -13.49
C PHE A 5 -35.96 8.87 -12.19
N GLU A 6 -35.99 10.12 -11.76
CA GLU A 6 -35.32 10.57 -10.54
C GLU A 6 -36.04 10.08 -9.29
N ALA A 7 -37.38 10.09 -9.28
CA ALA A 7 -38.18 9.50 -8.21
C ALA A 7 -37.99 7.98 -8.11
N ILE A 8 -37.94 7.27 -9.25
CA ILE A 8 -37.63 5.84 -9.30
C ILE A 8 -36.22 5.58 -8.80
N ASN A 9 -35.22 6.35 -9.25
CA ASN A 9 -33.83 6.18 -8.85
C ASN A 9 -33.65 6.40 -7.34
N THR A 10 -34.36 7.36 -6.76
CA THR A 10 -34.30 7.65 -5.32
C THR A 10 -34.89 6.51 -4.49
N ARG A 11 -36.01 5.93 -4.92
CA ARG A 11 -36.67 4.81 -4.22
C ARG A 11 -36.01 3.46 -4.46
N VAL A 12 -35.48 3.21 -5.66
CA VAL A 12 -34.72 1.98 -5.98
C VAL A 12 -33.37 1.96 -5.24
N LYS A 13 -32.81 3.14 -4.92
CA LYS A 13 -31.63 3.27 -4.06
C LYS A 13 -31.91 2.91 -2.60
N GLU A 14 -33.17 2.91 -2.16
CA GLU A 14 -33.51 2.33 -0.87
C GLU A 14 -33.41 0.81 -0.97
N PRO A 15 -32.50 0.17 -0.21
CA PRO A 15 -32.17 -1.25 -0.39
C PRO A 15 -33.41 -2.15 -0.30
N TYR A 16 -34.37 -1.79 0.55
CA TYR A 16 -35.59 -2.55 0.80
C TYR A 16 -36.48 -2.66 -0.45
N TRP A 17 -36.70 -1.54 -1.16
CA TRP A 17 -37.52 -1.52 -2.37
C TRP A 17 -36.83 -2.18 -3.54
N GLY A 18 -35.50 -2.00 -3.65
CA GLY A 18 -34.70 -2.67 -4.67
C GLY A 18 -34.77 -4.20 -4.56
N PHE A 19 -34.57 -4.76 -3.37
CA PHE A 19 -34.61 -6.21 -3.17
C PHE A 19 -36.03 -6.78 -3.32
N PHE A 20 -37.05 -6.06 -2.86
CA PHE A 20 -38.44 -6.45 -3.10
C PHE A 20 -38.75 -6.51 -4.60
N LEU A 21 -38.43 -5.44 -5.35
CA LEU A 21 -38.71 -5.37 -6.78
C LEU A 21 -37.96 -6.45 -7.55
N LEU A 22 -36.68 -6.66 -7.28
CA LEU A 22 -35.88 -7.71 -7.90
C LEU A 22 -36.45 -9.10 -7.62
N SER A 23 -36.85 -9.36 -6.37
CA SER A 23 -37.44 -10.64 -6.00
C SER A 23 -38.83 -10.83 -6.62
N PHE A 24 -39.65 -9.78 -6.69
CA PHE A 24 -40.94 -9.81 -7.36
C PHE A 24 -40.79 -10.14 -8.85
N LEU A 25 -39.89 -9.46 -9.54
CA LEU A 25 -39.58 -9.75 -10.95
C LEU A 25 -39.06 -11.18 -11.11
N ALA A 26 -38.17 -11.64 -10.22
CA ALA A 26 -37.58 -12.97 -10.28
C ALA A 26 -38.60 -14.10 -10.06
N PHE A 27 -39.56 -13.95 -9.14
CA PHE A 27 -40.57 -14.99 -8.88
C PHE A 27 -41.74 -14.96 -9.88
N ASN A 28 -42.11 -13.78 -10.39
CA ASN A 28 -43.25 -13.63 -11.30
C ASN A 28 -42.83 -13.48 -12.77
N TRP A 29 -41.57 -13.78 -13.11
CA TRP A 29 -41.02 -13.54 -14.45
C TRP A 29 -41.84 -14.20 -15.56
N LYS A 30 -42.39 -15.40 -15.35
CA LYS A 30 -43.24 -16.10 -16.33
C LYS A 30 -44.55 -15.37 -16.56
N GLY A 31 -45.25 -14.98 -15.48
CA GLY A 31 -46.48 -14.22 -15.55
C GLY A 31 -46.27 -12.89 -16.25
N LEU A 32 -45.22 -12.14 -15.86
CA LEU A 32 -44.85 -10.86 -16.49
C LEU A 32 -44.49 -11.03 -17.97
N PHE A 33 -43.72 -12.08 -18.31
CA PHE A 33 -43.37 -12.37 -19.69
C PHE A 33 -44.62 -12.66 -20.53
N LEU A 34 -45.52 -13.52 -20.06
CA LEU A 34 -46.75 -13.84 -20.77
C LEU A 34 -47.70 -12.63 -20.85
N LEU A 35 -47.77 -11.82 -19.81
CA LEU A 35 -48.57 -10.58 -19.81
C LEU A 35 -48.11 -9.61 -20.92
N CYS A 36 -46.79 -9.46 -21.11
CA CYS A 36 -46.23 -8.59 -22.14
C CYS A 36 -46.28 -9.19 -23.54
N PHE A 37 -45.98 -10.48 -23.68
CA PHE A 37 -45.66 -11.09 -24.98
C PHE A 37 -46.67 -12.11 -25.50
N ALA A 38 -47.63 -12.59 -24.69
CA ALA A 38 -48.65 -13.50 -25.19
C ALA A 38 -49.56 -12.80 -26.22
N SER A 39 -50.04 -13.56 -27.20
CA SER A 39 -51.07 -13.10 -28.15
C SER A 39 -52.46 -13.26 -27.54
N GLY A 40 -53.36 -12.32 -27.79
CA GLY A 40 -54.73 -12.36 -27.28
C GLY A 40 -55.24 -11.00 -26.79
N THR A 41 -56.47 -11.00 -26.30
CA THR A 41 -57.11 -9.84 -25.66
C THR A 41 -56.47 -9.51 -24.31
N ALA A 42 -56.68 -8.29 -23.83
CA ALA A 42 -56.17 -7.88 -22.52
C ALA A 42 -56.71 -8.77 -21.38
N GLN A 43 -57.97 -9.20 -21.45
CA GLN A 43 -58.59 -10.07 -20.46
C GLN A 43 -57.94 -11.46 -20.43
N GLU A 44 -57.64 -12.04 -21.59
CA GLU A 44 -56.95 -13.33 -21.69
C GLU A 44 -55.54 -13.27 -21.07
N LYS A 45 -54.80 -12.17 -21.33
CA LYS A 45 -53.46 -11.97 -20.76
C LYS A 45 -53.49 -11.85 -19.24
N ILE A 46 -54.45 -11.13 -18.68
CA ILE A 46 -54.62 -11.00 -17.23
C ILE A 46 -54.97 -12.36 -16.61
N LYS A 47 -55.87 -13.13 -17.24
CA LYS A 47 -56.21 -14.47 -16.77
C LYS A 47 -55.00 -15.40 -16.76
N ILE A 48 -54.16 -15.36 -17.80
CA ILE A 48 -52.90 -16.10 -17.84
C ILE A 48 -51.95 -15.61 -16.74
N PHE A 49 -51.87 -14.30 -16.48
CA PHE A 49 -51.06 -13.78 -15.37
C PHE A 49 -51.52 -14.33 -14.01
N ASP A 50 -52.83 -14.35 -13.76
CA ASP A 50 -53.41 -14.88 -12.52
C ASP A 50 -53.20 -16.40 -12.38
N GLU A 51 -53.11 -17.15 -13.48
CA GLU A 51 -52.76 -18.59 -13.46
C GLU A 51 -51.31 -18.86 -13.06
N TYR A 52 -50.39 -17.95 -13.42
CA TYR A 52 -48.95 -18.10 -13.15
C TYR A 52 -48.47 -17.35 -11.90
N THR A 53 -49.35 -16.64 -11.22
CA THR A 53 -49.01 -15.85 -10.03
C THR A 53 -49.97 -16.13 -8.88
N ASN A 54 -49.51 -15.89 -7.66
CA ASN A 54 -50.28 -16.05 -6.44
C ASN A 54 -49.82 -14.98 -5.44
N VAL A 55 -50.63 -14.66 -4.43
CA VAL A 55 -50.26 -13.89 -3.24
C VAL A 55 -48.86 -14.28 -2.70
N TRP A 56 -48.50 -15.56 -2.71
CA TRP A 56 -47.16 -16.01 -2.28
C TRP A 56 -46.03 -15.46 -3.15
N THR A 57 -46.16 -15.53 -4.47
CA THR A 57 -45.11 -15.07 -5.40
C THR A 57 -45.11 -13.56 -5.57
N ILE A 58 -46.28 -12.91 -5.46
CA ILE A 58 -46.45 -11.46 -5.61
C ILE A 58 -46.00 -10.71 -4.36
N LEU A 59 -46.34 -11.20 -3.17
CA LEU A 59 -46.11 -10.47 -1.91
C LEU A 59 -45.20 -11.22 -0.95
N VAL A 60 -45.53 -12.47 -0.58
CA VAL A 60 -44.88 -13.12 0.55
C VAL A 60 -43.40 -13.40 0.30
N PHE A 61 -43.06 -14.05 -0.82
CA PHE A 61 -41.66 -14.34 -1.15
C PHE A 61 -40.84 -13.08 -1.40
N PRO A 62 -41.32 -12.07 -2.16
CA PRO A 62 -40.58 -10.83 -2.33
C PRO A 62 -40.29 -10.09 -1.01
N ILE A 63 -41.25 -10.04 -0.08
CA ILE A 63 -41.03 -9.45 1.25
C ILE A 63 -40.04 -10.28 2.06
N ALA A 64 -40.18 -11.61 2.07
CA ALA A 64 -39.31 -12.50 2.82
C ALA A 64 -37.86 -12.43 2.32
N ILE A 65 -37.64 -12.40 1.00
CA ILE A 65 -36.31 -12.25 0.41
C ILE A 65 -35.73 -10.87 0.69
N ALA A 66 -36.52 -9.80 0.57
CA ALA A 66 -36.04 -8.46 0.90
C ALA A 66 -35.57 -8.36 2.36
N PHE A 67 -36.34 -8.95 3.28
CA PHE A 67 -35.98 -9.00 4.70
C PHE A 67 -34.75 -9.88 4.97
N PHE A 68 -34.68 -11.05 4.33
CA PHE A 68 -33.53 -11.95 4.43
C PHE A 68 -32.24 -11.29 3.94
N ILE A 69 -32.29 -10.61 2.78
CA ILE A 69 -31.14 -9.89 2.24
C ILE A 69 -30.75 -8.73 3.17
N LEU A 70 -31.73 -8.01 3.72
CA LEU A 70 -31.44 -6.94 4.66
C LEU A 70 -30.69 -7.44 5.90
N ILE A 71 -31.10 -8.59 6.45
CA ILE A 71 -30.43 -9.22 7.58
C ILE A 71 -29.04 -9.72 7.20
N ILE A 72 -28.88 -10.35 6.04
CA ILE A 72 -27.60 -10.98 5.65
C ILE A 72 -26.55 -9.94 5.22
N THR A 73 -26.98 -8.78 4.72
CA THR A 73 -26.09 -7.72 4.22
C THR A 73 -25.02 -7.28 5.23
N PRO A 74 -25.32 -6.93 6.50
CA PRO A 74 -24.29 -6.56 7.47
C PRO A 74 -23.30 -7.69 7.75
N TRP A 75 -23.75 -8.95 7.75
CA TRP A 75 -22.86 -10.10 7.96
C TRP A 75 -21.93 -10.33 6.78
N LEU A 76 -22.42 -10.18 5.56
CA LEU A 76 -21.58 -10.21 4.35
C LEU A 76 -20.54 -9.09 4.38
N LYS A 77 -20.94 -7.87 4.77
CA LYS A 77 -19.99 -6.76 4.93
C LYS A 77 -18.91 -7.06 5.97
N LEU A 78 -19.29 -7.65 7.11
CA LEU A 78 -18.34 -8.07 8.14
C LEU A 78 -17.36 -9.12 7.61
N LEU A 79 -17.88 -10.15 6.92
CA LEU A 79 -17.07 -11.20 6.32
C LEU A 79 -16.09 -10.66 5.28
N PHE A 80 -16.54 -9.80 4.37
CA PHE A 80 -15.66 -9.14 3.40
C PHE A 80 -14.63 -8.23 4.08
N SER A 81 -15.03 -7.51 5.12
CA SER A 81 -14.10 -6.70 5.91
C SER A 81 -13.00 -7.57 6.49
N TRP A 82 -13.34 -8.67 7.16
CA TRP A 82 -12.37 -9.59 7.76
C TRP A 82 -11.37 -10.15 6.73
N ILE A 83 -11.88 -10.60 5.59
CA ILE A 83 -11.04 -11.11 4.50
C ILE A 83 -10.10 -10.01 3.98
N SER A 84 -10.63 -8.81 3.77
CA SER A 84 -9.84 -7.68 3.26
C SER A 84 -8.79 -7.20 4.27
N THR A 85 -9.13 -7.14 5.56
CA THR A 85 -8.21 -6.76 6.63
C THR A 85 -7.07 -7.78 6.74
N SER A 86 -7.38 -9.08 6.73
CA SER A 86 -6.36 -10.12 6.77
C SER A 86 -5.41 -10.08 5.57
N ALA A 87 -5.93 -9.81 4.37
CA ALA A 87 -5.12 -9.63 3.17
C ALA A 87 -4.26 -8.35 3.25
N TYR A 88 -4.84 -7.26 3.74
CA TYR A 88 -4.16 -5.96 3.86
C TYR A 88 -3.06 -5.99 4.93
N GLU A 89 -3.31 -6.61 6.08
CA GLU A 89 -2.32 -6.80 7.15
C GLU A 89 -1.12 -7.59 6.65
N GLN A 90 -1.35 -8.68 5.89
CA GLN A 90 -0.26 -9.45 5.29
C GLN A 90 0.56 -8.60 4.33
N LEU A 91 -0.09 -7.86 3.42
CA LEU A 91 0.60 -7.01 2.45
C LEU A 91 1.40 -5.89 3.15
N ASN A 92 0.78 -5.18 4.10
CA ASN A 92 1.40 -4.08 4.81
C ASN A 92 2.54 -4.56 5.73
N SER A 93 2.46 -5.78 6.27
CA SER A 93 3.54 -6.38 7.04
C SER A 93 4.80 -6.62 6.20
N HIS A 94 4.66 -6.87 4.90
CA HIS A 94 5.80 -6.98 3.98
C HIS A 94 6.47 -5.63 3.74
N ASP A 95 5.69 -4.56 3.60
CA ASP A 95 6.22 -3.22 3.39
C ASP A 95 6.89 -2.67 4.65
N LEU A 96 6.26 -2.84 5.82
CA LEU A 96 6.86 -2.50 7.12
C LEU A 96 8.16 -3.27 7.37
N ARG A 97 8.22 -4.57 7.04
CA ARG A 97 9.46 -5.36 7.16
C ARG A 97 10.56 -4.88 6.21
N ARG A 98 10.21 -4.44 5.01
CA ARG A 98 11.17 -3.87 4.05
C ARG A 98 11.72 -2.54 4.56
N GLU A 99 10.85 -1.69 5.09
CA GLU A 99 11.23 -0.40 5.66
C GLU A 99 12.14 -0.58 6.89
N ASP A 100 11.78 -1.48 7.80
CA ASP A 100 12.59 -1.80 8.98
C ASP A 100 13.98 -2.33 8.62
N LYS A 101 14.06 -3.22 7.62
CA LYS A 101 15.35 -3.71 7.11
C LYS A 101 16.18 -2.58 6.49
N TYR A 102 15.56 -1.73 5.67
CA TYR A 102 16.22 -0.58 5.05
C TYR A 102 16.76 0.40 6.10
N LEU A 103 15.95 0.73 7.12
CA LEU A 103 16.36 1.60 8.21
C LEU A 103 17.50 1.00 9.02
N SER A 104 17.44 -0.30 9.32
CA SER A 104 18.51 -1.01 10.03
C SER A 104 19.83 -0.95 9.27
N GLU A 105 19.82 -1.25 7.96
CA GLU A 105 21.02 -1.15 7.11
C GLU A 105 21.55 0.29 7.05
N LYS A 106 20.66 1.28 6.96
CA LYS A 106 21.03 2.70 6.97
C LYS A 106 21.71 3.11 8.29
N ILE A 107 21.16 2.69 9.43
CA ILE A 107 21.73 2.94 10.76
C ILE A 107 23.12 2.32 10.87
N GLU A 108 23.31 1.09 10.37
CA GLU A 108 24.64 0.46 10.37
C GLU A 108 25.64 1.23 9.51
N LEU A 109 25.24 1.70 8.33
CA LEU A 109 26.08 2.51 7.47
C LEU A 109 26.46 3.84 8.13
N GLU A 110 25.51 4.49 8.80
CA GLU A 110 25.77 5.73 9.55
C GLU A 110 26.71 5.47 10.74
N ARG A 111 26.54 4.38 11.50
CA ARG A 111 27.48 3.99 12.57
C ARG A 111 28.89 3.78 12.03
N LYS A 112 29.04 3.09 10.89
CA LYS A 112 30.35 2.90 10.24
C LYS A 112 30.96 4.24 9.83
N ARG A 113 30.15 5.17 9.31
CA ARG A 113 30.62 6.53 8.97
C ARG A 113 31.09 7.30 10.20
N VAL A 114 30.34 7.25 11.30
CA VAL A 114 30.75 7.90 12.56
C VAL A 114 32.09 7.34 13.05
N LEU A 115 32.27 6.02 13.02
CA LEU A 115 33.54 5.40 13.41
C LEU A 115 34.70 5.84 12.52
N VAL A 116 34.50 5.90 11.20
CA VAL A 116 35.53 6.38 10.26
C VAL A 116 35.89 7.85 10.53
N LEU A 117 34.90 8.69 10.83
CA LEU A 117 35.14 10.10 11.16
C LEU A 117 35.89 10.25 12.48
N ALA A 118 35.54 9.49 13.51
CA ALA A 118 36.24 9.49 14.79
C ALA A 118 37.70 9.06 14.65
N ASN A 119 37.95 7.98 13.90
CA ASN A 119 39.32 7.53 13.61
C ASN A 119 40.13 8.60 12.84
N LYS A 120 39.48 9.30 11.91
CA LYS A 120 40.12 10.39 11.15
C LYS A 120 40.43 11.60 12.03
N GLU A 121 39.55 11.93 12.96
CA GLU A 121 39.79 12.98 13.96
C GLU A 121 41.00 12.64 14.83
N GLU A 122 41.07 11.42 15.35
CA GLU A 122 42.22 10.94 16.13
C GLU A 122 43.52 11.00 15.32
N GLU A 123 43.50 10.57 14.05
CA GLU A 123 44.65 10.64 13.17
C GLU A 123 45.14 12.08 12.96
N LEU A 124 44.23 13.04 12.81
CA LEU A 124 44.57 14.47 12.66
C LEU A 124 45.17 15.05 13.94
N ILE A 125 44.63 14.70 15.10
CA ILE A 125 45.18 15.11 16.40
C ILE A 125 46.60 14.57 16.57
N ASP A 126 46.81 13.30 16.24
CA ASP A 126 48.11 12.64 16.33
C ASP A 126 49.13 13.22 15.33
N GLN A 127 48.71 13.54 14.11
CA GLN A 127 49.53 14.30 13.15
C GLN A 127 49.93 15.68 13.71
N ALA A 128 48.99 16.42 14.30
CA ALA A 128 49.29 17.73 14.88
C ALA A 128 50.28 17.64 16.05
N LYS A 129 50.17 16.62 16.91
CA LYS A 129 51.13 16.35 17.99
C LYS A 129 52.53 16.07 17.45
N ARG A 130 52.65 15.20 16.45
CA ARG A 130 53.94 14.91 15.78
C ARG A 130 54.54 16.16 15.15
N ASP A 131 53.73 16.99 14.51
CA ASP A 131 54.22 18.22 13.89
C ASP A 131 54.72 19.22 14.94
N ILE A 132 54.09 19.29 16.12
CA ILE A 132 54.61 20.04 17.28
C ILE A 132 55.96 19.47 17.75
N ASP A 133 56.08 18.15 17.84
CA ASP A 133 57.32 17.51 18.32
C ASP A 133 58.48 17.68 17.34
N ILE A 134 58.24 17.63 16.02
CA ILE A 134 59.23 17.95 14.99
C ILE A 134 59.71 19.40 15.13
N ASN A 135 58.80 20.33 15.44
CA ASN A 135 59.16 21.74 15.63
C ASN A 135 59.99 22.00 16.90
N LYS A 136 60.08 21.04 17.83
CA LYS A 136 60.93 21.14 19.03
C LYS A 136 62.37 20.67 18.80
N ILE A 137 62.69 20.10 17.64
CA ILE A 137 64.05 19.66 17.30
C ILE A 137 64.94 20.91 17.14
N GLU A 138 66.04 20.97 17.89
CA GLU A 138 66.95 22.12 17.92
C GLU A 138 67.87 22.22 16.69
N ASP A 139 68.22 21.06 16.11
CA ASP A 139 69.06 20.97 14.90
C ASP A 139 68.20 21.24 13.64
N GLU A 140 68.43 22.39 13.00
CA GLU A 140 67.66 22.82 11.82
C GLU A 140 67.87 21.93 10.60
N ASP A 141 69.07 21.34 10.41
CA ASP A 141 69.36 20.46 9.26
C ASP A 141 68.62 19.13 9.41
N VAL A 142 68.58 18.59 10.64
CA VAL A 142 67.84 17.37 10.98
C VAL A 142 66.33 17.61 10.93
N LYS A 143 65.86 18.78 11.39
CA LYS A 143 64.45 19.16 11.34
C LYS A 143 63.94 19.33 9.91
N GLU A 144 64.70 20.00 9.03
CA GLU A 144 64.29 20.21 7.64
C GLU A 144 64.27 18.91 6.84
N SER A 145 65.28 18.05 7.02
CA SER A 145 65.33 16.74 6.38
C SER A 145 64.17 15.83 6.80
N LEU A 146 63.88 15.74 8.11
CA LEU A 146 62.76 14.96 8.63
C LEU A 146 61.41 15.48 8.14
N LYS A 147 61.23 16.81 8.11
CA LYS A 147 60.00 17.43 7.60
C LYS A 147 59.76 17.08 6.13
N ARG A 148 60.81 17.09 5.32
CA ARG A 148 60.74 16.76 3.88
C ARG A 148 60.37 15.31 3.65
N GLU A 149 60.97 14.38 4.40
CA GLU A 149 60.66 12.95 4.30
C GLU A 149 59.21 12.64 4.70
N ILE A 150 58.73 13.25 5.79
CA ILE A 150 57.34 13.12 6.23
C ILE A 150 56.36 13.70 5.20
N GLU A 151 56.69 14.83 4.56
CA GLU A 151 55.84 15.41 3.53
C GLU A 151 55.73 14.51 2.29
N ASN A 152 56.82 13.86 1.89
CA ASN A 152 56.83 12.88 0.80
C ASN A 152 55.97 11.66 1.13
N LEU A 153 56.11 11.09 2.33
CA LEU A 153 55.28 9.98 2.80
C LEU A 153 53.79 10.36 2.86
N ARG A 154 53.48 11.60 3.27
CA ARG A 154 52.10 12.12 3.27
C ARG A 154 51.52 12.21 1.86
N LYS A 155 52.32 12.62 0.86
CA LYS A 155 51.91 12.68 -0.55
C LYS A 155 51.61 11.28 -1.09
N GLU A 156 52.52 10.33 -0.91
CA GLU A 156 52.32 8.94 -1.33
C GLU A 156 51.06 8.33 -0.69
N ARG A 157 50.87 8.53 0.62
CA ARG A 157 49.66 8.08 1.33
C ARG A 157 48.39 8.65 0.71
N ASN A 158 48.35 9.95 0.42
CA ASN A 158 47.17 10.61 -0.15
C ASN A 158 46.85 10.07 -1.55
N GLU A 159 47.86 9.78 -2.37
CA GLU A 159 47.67 9.16 -3.67
C GLU A 159 47.07 7.76 -3.57
N ILE A 160 47.52 6.94 -2.62
CA ILE A 160 46.98 5.60 -2.38
C ILE A 160 45.51 5.67 -1.93
N VAL A 161 45.18 6.54 -0.98
CA VAL A 161 43.80 6.74 -0.50
C VAL A 161 42.87 7.17 -1.64
N ASN A 162 43.33 8.08 -2.50
CA ASN A 162 42.55 8.53 -3.66
C ASN A 162 42.29 7.40 -4.65
N LYS A 163 43.28 6.54 -4.93
CA LYS A 163 43.11 5.37 -5.80
C LYS A 163 42.09 4.37 -5.22
N VAL A 164 42.17 4.07 -3.93
CA VAL A 164 41.24 3.15 -3.23
C VAL A 164 39.80 3.68 -3.27
N ASN A 165 39.59 4.98 -3.03
CA ASN A 165 38.26 5.59 -3.09
C ASN A 165 37.66 5.52 -4.50
N LEU A 166 38.46 5.74 -5.54
CA LEU A 166 38.02 5.66 -6.94
C LEU A 166 37.61 4.23 -7.36
N GLU A 167 38.30 3.20 -6.87
CA GLU A 167 37.96 1.80 -7.15
C GLU A 167 36.71 1.33 -6.39
N SER A 168 36.51 1.80 -5.16
CA SER A 168 35.33 1.46 -4.35
C SER A 168 34.02 2.02 -4.93
N ASN A 169 34.07 3.20 -5.56
CA ASN A 169 32.93 3.82 -6.23
C ASN A 169 32.58 3.16 -7.58
N LYS A 170 33.49 2.42 -8.22
CA LYS A 170 33.22 1.69 -9.48
C LYS A 170 32.53 0.33 -9.27
N LYS A 171 32.49 -0.19 -8.04
CA LYS A 171 31.92 -1.51 -7.68
C LYS A 171 30.52 -1.44 -7.06
N LYS A 172 29.98 -0.24 -6.85
CA LYS A 172 28.59 0.01 -6.46
C LYS A 172 27.76 0.33 -7.70
#